data_AF-A0A0A1H682-F1
#
_entry.id   AF-A0A0A1H682-F1
#
_cell.length_a   1.000
_cell.length_b   1.000
_cell.length_c   1.000
_cell.angle_alpha   90.00
_cell.angle_beta   90.00
_cell.angle_gamma   90.00
#
_symmetry.space_group_name_H-M   'P 1'
#
loop_
_entity.id
_entity.type
_entity.pdbx_description
1 polymer ?
#
loop_
_entity_poly.entity_id
_entity_poly.type
_entity_poly.pdbx_seq_one_letter_code
_entity_poly.pdbx_strand_id
1 'polypeptide(L)'
;MASVAMANGINANLLRNWVVKSAATANTVVERSAQAREEFIALPLEPLPTVAPSGEIRIELRRGAATVTVSWPVSAAGDCAAWLRAWLR
;
A
#
# COMPACT_ATOMS: atom_id res chain seq x y z
N MET A 1 5.58 -24.80 -40.06
CA MET A 1 5.23 -25.96 -39.19
C MET A 1 5.65 -27.30 -39.79
N ALA A 2 5.51 -27.53 -41.11
CA ALA A 2 5.89 -28.81 -41.73
C ALA A 2 7.40 -29.14 -41.61
N SER A 3 8.28 -28.15 -41.81
CA SER A 3 9.73 -28.33 -41.63
C SER A 3 10.13 -28.72 -40.20
N VAL A 4 9.51 -28.09 -39.20
CA VAL A 4 9.71 -28.40 -37.77
C VAL A 4 9.21 -29.79 -37.43
N ALA A 5 8.05 -30.20 -37.98
CA ALA A 5 7.50 -31.53 -37.76
C ALA A 5 8.39 -32.62 -38.38
N MET A 6 8.86 -32.42 -39.63
CA MET A 6 9.75 -33.36 -40.32
C MET A 6 11.12 -33.48 -39.63
N ALA A 7 11.68 -32.38 -39.14
CA ALA A 7 12.94 -32.39 -38.39
C ALA A 7 12.86 -33.19 -37.07
N ASN A 8 11.65 -33.33 -36.51
CA ASN A 8 11.39 -34.10 -35.29
C ASN A 8 10.74 -35.47 -35.58
N GLY A 9 10.58 -35.86 -36.85
CA GLY A 9 9.93 -37.13 -37.23
C GLY A 9 8.43 -37.22 -36.92
N ILE A 10 7.75 -36.09 -36.72
CA ILE A 10 6.33 -36.01 -36.32
C ILE A 10 5.46 -35.62 -37.52
N ASN A 11 4.23 -36.13 -37.56
CA ASN A 11 3.25 -35.74 -38.59
C ASN A 11 2.86 -34.25 -38.45
N ALA A 12 3.04 -33.48 -39.52
CA ALA A 12 2.75 -32.04 -39.55
C ALA A 12 1.29 -31.69 -39.20
N ASN A 13 0.32 -32.56 -39.51
CA ASN A 13 -1.09 -32.37 -39.18
C ASN A 13 -1.35 -32.52 -37.68
N LEU A 14 -0.63 -33.42 -37.01
CA LEU A 14 -0.71 -33.59 -35.55
C LEU A 14 -0.14 -32.37 -34.84
N LEU A 15 1.02 -31.87 -35.29
CA LEU A 15 1.63 -30.65 -34.74
C LEU A 15 0.69 -29.45 -34.89
N ARG A 16 0.10 -29.27 -36.09
CA ARG A 16 -0.87 -28.20 -36.33
C ARG A 16 -2.09 -28.31 -35.41
N ASN A 17 -2.69 -29.49 -35.31
CA ASN A 17 -3.87 -29.70 -34.45
C ASN A 17 -3.55 -29.48 -32.97
N TRP A 18 -2.36 -29.87 -32.52
CA TRP A 18 -1.91 -29.64 -31.15
C TRP A 18 -1.74 -28.15 -30.85
N VAL A 19 -1.08 -27.40 -31.76
CA VAL A 19 -0.90 -25.95 -31.61
C VAL A 19 -2.23 -25.20 -31.61
N VAL A 20 -3.18 -25.60 -32.46
CA VAL A 20 -4.52 -24.99 -32.49
C VAL A 20 -5.28 -25.26 -31.18
N LYS A 21 -5.20 -26.48 -30.64
CA LYS A 21 -5.84 -26.83 -29.36
C LYS A 21 -5.20 -26.13 -28.16
N SER A 22 -3.87 -25.98 -28.14
CA SER A 22 -3.17 -25.30 -27.05
C SER A 22 -3.47 -23.79 -27.06
N ALA A 23 -3.52 -23.16 -28.24
CA ALA A 23 -3.92 -21.76 -28.38
C ALA A 23 -5.38 -21.52 -27.94
N ALA A 24 -6.31 -22.41 -28.30
CA ALA A 24 -7.70 -22.31 -27.84
C ALA A 24 -7.80 -22.46 -26.30
N THR A 25 -7.05 -23.38 -25.72
CA THR A 25 -7.00 -23.56 -24.26
C THR A 25 -6.46 -22.31 -23.57
N ALA A 26 -5.38 -21.72 -24.09
CA ALA A 26 -4.82 -20.48 -23.58
C ALA A 26 -5.84 -19.32 -23.63
N ASN A 27 -6.55 -19.16 -24.74
CA ASN A 27 -7.61 -18.14 -24.84
C ASN A 27 -8.72 -18.34 -23.79
N THR A 28 -9.16 -19.59 -23.55
CA THR A 28 -10.19 -19.84 -22.52
C THR A 28 -9.72 -19.57 -21.09
N VAL A 29 -8.41 -19.71 -20.82
CA VAL A 29 -7.83 -19.36 -19.51
C VAL A 29 -7.77 -17.85 -19.36
N VAL A 30 -7.36 -17.12 -20.40
CA VAL A 30 -7.32 -15.65 -20.41
C VAL A 30 -8.73 -15.07 -20.24
N GLU A 31 -9.73 -15.60 -20.96
CA GLU A 31 -11.13 -15.19 -20.82
C GLU A 31 -11.67 -15.47 -19.42
N ARG A 32 -11.35 -16.62 -18.81
CA ARG A 32 -11.72 -16.91 -17.41
C ARG A 32 -11.05 -15.97 -16.43
N SER A 33 -9.79 -15.59 -16.65
CA SER A 33 -9.12 -14.59 -15.79
C SER A 33 -9.69 -13.19 -15.96
N ALA A 34 -10.14 -12.81 -17.16
CA ALA A 34 -10.82 -11.54 -17.40
C ALA A 34 -12.25 -11.50 -16.82
N GLN A 35 -12.87 -12.68 -16.65
CA GLN A 35 -14.18 -12.84 -16.00
C GLN A 35 -14.08 -13.02 -14.48
N ALA A 36 -12.89 -13.31 -13.95
CA ALA A 36 -12.65 -13.29 -12.51
C ALA A 36 -12.76 -11.83 -12.05
N ARG A 37 -13.86 -11.52 -11.34
CA ARG A 37 -14.01 -10.23 -10.67
C ARG A 37 -12.80 -10.02 -9.76
N GLU A 38 -12.18 -8.85 -9.84
CA GLU A 38 -11.16 -8.42 -8.88
C GLU A 38 -11.83 -8.35 -7.49
N GLU A 39 -11.67 -9.41 -6.71
CA GLU A 39 -12.21 -9.49 -5.36
C GLU A 39 -11.13 -8.99 -4.39
N PHE A 40 -11.46 -7.94 -3.63
CA PHE A 40 -10.57 -7.42 -2.62
C PHE A 40 -10.47 -8.42 -1.47
N ILE A 41 -9.33 -9.10 -1.38
CA ILE A 41 -9.00 -9.96 -0.24
C ILE A 41 -8.31 -9.09 0.80
N ALA A 42 -9.04 -8.73 1.85
CA ALA A 42 -8.47 -8.05 3.00
C ALA A 42 -7.49 -8.99 3.71
N LEU A 43 -6.20 -8.70 3.62
CA LEU A 43 -5.19 -9.40 4.40
C LEU A 43 -5.18 -8.83 5.83
N PRO A 44 -5.24 -9.67 6.88
CA PRO A 44 -5.11 -9.20 8.24
C PRO A 44 -3.69 -8.68 8.44
N LEU A 45 -3.56 -7.37 8.54
CA LEU A 45 -2.33 -6.71 8.95
C LEU A 45 -2.37 -6.53 10.46
N GLU A 46 -1.28 -6.91 11.12
CA GLU A 46 -1.13 -6.69 12.55
C GLU A 46 -1.11 -5.17 12.81
N PRO A 47 -1.88 -4.66 13.79
CA PRO A 47 -1.97 -3.24 14.03
C PRO A 47 -0.57 -2.71 14.39
N LEU A 48 -0.09 -1.79 13.57
CA LEU A 48 1.18 -1.12 13.83
C LEU A 48 1.07 -0.44 15.21
N PRO A 49 2.05 -0.60 16.11
CA PRO A 49 2.00 0.09 17.40
C PRO A 49 1.86 1.58 17.13
N THR A 50 0.78 2.17 17.63
CA THR A 50 0.58 3.61 17.59
C THR A 50 1.63 4.21 18.51
N VAL A 51 2.76 4.62 17.94
CA VAL A 51 3.80 5.34 18.69
C VAL A 51 3.19 6.66 19.11
N ALA A 52 3.03 6.87 20.42
CA ALA A 52 2.62 8.16 20.94
C ALA A 52 3.61 9.23 20.44
N PRO A 53 3.12 10.40 20.00
CA PRO A 53 4.00 11.44 19.48
C PRO A 53 5.00 11.83 20.58
N SER A 54 6.26 11.48 20.36
CA SER A 54 7.36 11.76 21.29
C SER A 54 7.94 13.13 20.99
N GLY A 55 7.88 14.04 21.96
CA GLY A 55 8.47 15.37 21.84
C GLY A 55 7.98 16.33 22.92
N GLU A 56 8.61 17.50 23.00
CA GLU A 56 8.21 18.60 23.87
C GLU A 56 7.89 19.86 23.06
N ILE A 57 6.84 20.55 23.49
CA ILE A 57 6.47 21.91 23.11
C ILE A 57 7.16 22.84 24.10
N ARG A 58 7.96 23.80 23.61
CA ARG A 58 8.62 24.81 24.45
C ARG A 58 8.08 26.19 24.12
N ILE A 59 7.55 26.87 25.13
CA ILE A 59 7.00 28.22 25.03
C ILE A 59 7.86 29.14 25.88
N GLU A 60 8.40 30.19 25.27
CA GLU A 60 9.18 31.22 25.97
C GLU A 60 8.36 32.50 26.08
N LEU A 61 8.16 32.94 27.31
CA LEU A 61 7.42 34.14 27.66
C LEU A 61 8.39 35.19 28.17
N ARG A 62 8.42 36.36 27.54
CA ARG A 62 9.29 37.47 27.94
C ARG A 62 8.47 38.67 28.40
N ARG A 63 8.74 39.19 29.59
CA ARG A 63 8.15 40.42 30.14
C ARG A 63 9.24 41.30 30.74
N GLY A 64 9.64 42.33 30.00
CA GLY A 64 10.78 43.16 30.37
C GLY A 64 12.07 42.32 30.43
N ALA A 65 12.74 42.31 31.58
CA ALA A 65 13.92 41.48 31.81
C ALA A 65 13.60 40.04 32.28
N ALA A 66 12.33 39.73 32.55
CA ALA A 66 11.92 38.40 33.00
C ALA A 66 11.65 37.48 31.82
N THR A 67 12.22 36.27 31.86
CA THR A 67 11.97 35.19 30.90
C THR A 67 11.44 33.97 31.64
N VAL A 68 10.30 33.45 31.21
CA VAL A 68 9.71 32.20 31.71
C VAL A 68 9.68 31.20 30.57
N THR A 69 10.20 29.99 30.80
CA THR A 69 10.12 28.89 29.83
C THR A 69 9.16 27.84 30.36
N VAL A 70 8.18 27.46 29.52
CA VAL A 70 7.22 26.39 29.80
C VAL A 70 7.51 25.24 28.85
N SER A 71 7.73 24.05 29.40
CA SER A 71 7.85 22.80 28.65
C SER A 71 6.59 21.96 28.82
N TRP A 72 6.05 21.45 27.71
CA TRP A 72 4.84 20.65 27.67
C TRP A 72 5.05 19.42 26.79
N PRO A 73 4.63 18.21 27.17
CA PRO A 73 4.71 17.06 26.28
C PRO A 73 3.76 17.23 25.07
N VAL A 74 4.19 16.78 23.89
CA VAL A 74 3.36 16.80 22.66
C VAL A 74 2.09 15.96 22.82
N SER A 75 2.11 14.92 23.66
CA SER A 75 0.92 14.14 24.00
C SER A 75 -0.21 14.96 24.62
N ALA A 76 0.11 16.10 25.25
CA ALA A 76 -0.85 17.03 25.85
C ALA A 76 -0.96 18.36 25.07
N ALA A 77 -0.72 18.33 23.76
CA ALA A 77 -0.81 19.52 22.90
C ALA A 77 -2.19 20.22 22.96
N GLY A 78 -3.27 19.47 23.19
CA GLY A 78 -4.62 20.02 23.36
C GLY A 78 -4.73 20.95 24.57
N ASP A 79 -4.20 20.51 25.72
CA ASP A 79 -4.18 21.29 26.96
C ASP A 79 -3.31 22.54 26.82
N CYS A 80 -2.14 22.40 26.18
CA CYS A 80 -1.27 23.51 25.82
C CYS A 80 -2.01 24.57 24.97
N ALA A 81 -2.76 24.14 23.96
CA ALA A 81 -3.54 25.05 23.10
C ALA A 81 -4.69 25.72 23.86
N ALA A 82 -5.34 25.01 24.78
CA ALA A 82 -6.39 25.58 25.64
C ALA A 82 -5.81 26.65 26.58
N TRP A 83 -4.68 26.36 27.23
CA TRP A 83 -3.97 27.29 28.09
C TRP A 83 -3.54 28.56 27.32
N LEU A 84 -2.92 28.42 26.15
CA LEU A 84 -2.52 29.55 25.31
C LEU A 84 -3.72 30.43 24.91
N ARG A 85 -4.84 29.83 24.51
CA ARG A 85 -6.06 30.59 24.15
C ARG A 85 -6.67 31.35 25.32
N ALA A 86 -6.62 30.78 26.52
CA ALA A 86 -7.07 31.46 27.73
C ALA A 86 -6.17 32.66 28.06
N TRP A 87 -4.87 32.53 27.79
CA TRP A 87 -3.88 33.57 28.04
C TRP A 87 -3.95 34.76 27.05
N LEU A 88 -4.40 34.50 25.83
CA LEU A 88 -4.53 35.50 24.76
C LEU A 88 -5.88 36.25 24.76
N ARG A 89 -6.79 35.92 25.67
CA ARG A 89 -7.98 36.74 25.94
C ARG A 89 -7.67 37.80 26.97
#